data_AF-M1K7C6-F1
#
_entry.id   AF-M1K7C6-F1
#
_cell.length_a   1.000
_cell.length_b   1.000
_cell.length_c   1.000
_cell.angle_alpha   90.00
_cell.angle_beta   90.00
_cell.angle_gamma   90.00
#
_symmetry.space_group_name_H-M   'P 1'
#
loop_
_entity.id
_entity.type
_entity.pdbx_description
1 polymer ?
#
loop_
_entity_poly.entity_id
_entity_poly.type
_entity_poly.pdbx_seq_one_letter_code
_entity_poly.pdbx_strand_id
1 'polypeptide(L)'
;MTIPMTKEYRIHGSAMPTEDNPRPQVFVGTIFTKNHVFAKAKFFKILEKKYKIKATKGLIIDCKEIPEPSFKEVQNYGIRFVYRSRSGVHNAYKECRAISKCWAIDHVLRELAGRQKLKRSAVDIISVDVVPVESLKRAKTIEFADENVEFPIFTKIVNTKSLLIPSEYNPSD
;
A
#
# COMPACT_ATOMS: atom_id res chain seq x y z
N MET A 1 4.14 -6.28 -17.19
CA MET A 1 4.34 -6.02 -15.74
C MET A 1 3.32 -5.00 -15.31
N THR A 2 2.43 -5.36 -14.38
CA THR A 2 1.36 -4.48 -13.91
C THR A 2 1.97 -3.35 -13.08
N ILE A 3 1.51 -2.11 -13.26
CA ILE A 3 1.91 -0.99 -12.39
C ILE A 3 0.97 -1.02 -11.17
N PRO A 4 1.46 -0.86 -9.92
CA PRO A 4 0.56 -0.80 -8.78
C PRO A 4 -0.39 0.40 -8.92
N MET A 5 -1.65 0.24 -8.51
CA MET A 5 -2.62 1.33 -8.52
C MET A 5 -2.29 2.39 -7.46
N THR A 6 -1.63 1.98 -6.39
CA THR A 6 -1.16 2.88 -5.34
C THR A 6 0.21 3.43 -5.70
N LYS A 7 0.44 4.69 -5.39
CA LYS A 7 1.68 5.44 -5.58
C LYS A 7 2.07 6.11 -4.25
N GLU A 8 3.36 6.33 -4.05
CA GLU A 8 3.92 7.02 -2.89
C GLU A 8 4.08 8.50 -3.20
N TYR A 9 3.51 9.37 -2.36
CA TYR A 9 3.63 10.83 -2.47
C TYR A 9 4.27 11.41 -1.22
N ARG A 10 5.33 12.20 -1.38
CA ARG A 10 5.89 13.04 -0.32
C ARG A 10 5.31 14.43 -0.45
N ILE A 11 4.59 14.87 0.57
CA ILE A 11 3.92 16.16 0.61
C ILE A 11 4.53 17.01 1.70
N HIS A 12 4.90 18.24 1.33
CA HIS A 12 5.29 19.30 2.24
C HIS A 12 4.17 20.33 2.27
N GLY A 13 3.71 20.70 3.45
CA GLY A 13 2.70 21.74 3.60
C GLY A 13 2.74 22.41 4.95
N SER A 14 2.10 23.57 5.04
CA SER A 14 2.10 24.42 6.24
C SER A 14 0.75 25.11 6.40
N ALA A 15 0.57 25.84 7.49
CA ALA A 15 -0.48 26.85 7.56
C ALA A 15 -0.15 28.00 6.60
N MET A 16 -1.16 28.75 6.17
CA MET A 16 -0.95 29.96 5.38
C MET A 16 -0.28 31.02 6.28
N PRO A 17 0.81 31.68 5.84
CA PRO A 17 1.46 32.72 6.64
C PRO A 17 0.48 33.86 6.96
N THR A 18 0.50 34.32 8.20
CA THR A 18 -0.28 35.48 8.67
C THR A 18 0.66 36.52 9.28
N GLU A 19 0.18 37.74 9.52
CA GLU A 19 0.98 38.79 10.18
C GLU A 19 1.47 38.33 11.56
N ASP A 20 0.61 37.63 12.32
CA ASP A 20 0.96 37.07 13.63
C ASP A 20 1.98 35.92 13.55
N ASN A 21 2.00 35.17 12.44
CA ASN A 21 2.91 34.05 12.24
C ASN A 21 3.41 34.00 10.78
N PRO A 22 4.47 34.78 10.46
CA PRO A 22 4.99 34.89 9.11
C PRO A 22 5.78 33.64 8.67
N ARG A 23 6.19 32.78 9.62
CA ARG A 23 6.99 31.57 9.36
C ARG A 23 6.35 30.35 10.02
N PRO A 24 5.21 29.88 9.49
CA PRO A 24 4.51 28.74 10.06
C PRO A 24 5.31 27.44 9.91
N GLN A 25 5.13 26.52 10.85
CA GLN A 25 5.80 25.21 10.86
C GLN A 25 5.50 24.43 9.59
N VAL A 26 6.52 23.86 8.96
CA VAL A 26 6.37 22.97 7.80
C VAL A 26 6.18 21.53 8.29
N PHE A 27 5.15 20.88 7.76
CA PHE A 27 4.84 19.47 7.98
C PHE A 27 5.17 18.65 6.74
N VAL A 28 5.69 17.45 6.96
CA VAL A 28 6.01 16.50 5.90
C VAL A 28 5.22 15.23 6.13
N GLY A 29 4.57 14.73 5.08
CA GLY A 29 3.83 13.48 5.11
C GLY A 29 4.13 12.61 3.90
N THR A 30 4.33 11.32 4.13
CA THR A 30 4.35 10.30 3.07
C THR A 30 2.97 9.68 2.98
N ILE A 31 2.32 9.79 1.83
CA ILE A 31 0.94 9.35 1.62
C ILE A 31 0.87 8.40 0.45
N PHE A 32 0.23 7.26 0.70
CA PHE A 32 -0.02 6.24 -0.31
C PHE A 32 -1.44 6.36 -0.86
N THR A 33 -1.55 6.63 -2.16
CA THR A 33 -2.84 6.80 -2.84
C THR A 33 -2.71 6.68 -4.36
N LYS A 34 -3.81 6.81 -5.10
CA LYS A 34 -3.85 6.66 -6.56
C LYS A 34 -3.26 7.84 -7.33
N ASN A 35 -3.44 9.06 -6.85
CA ASN A 35 -3.00 10.27 -7.53
C ASN A 35 -2.65 11.38 -6.53
N HIS A 36 -1.97 12.42 -7.01
CA HIS A 36 -1.55 13.56 -6.20
C HIS A 36 -2.75 14.33 -5.59
N VAL A 37 -3.91 14.41 -6.26
CA VAL A 37 -5.11 15.11 -5.76
C VAL A 37 -5.63 14.46 -4.47
N PHE A 38 -5.81 13.14 -4.48
CA PHE A 38 -6.19 12.39 -3.28
C PHE A 38 -5.11 12.47 -2.20
N ALA A 39 -3.84 12.61 -2.58
CA ALA A 39 -2.73 12.70 -1.64
C ALA A 39 -2.83 14.03 -0.85
N LYS A 40 -3.02 15.15 -1.57
CA LYS A 40 -3.26 16.48 -1.00
C LYS A 40 -4.48 16.49 -0.06
N ALA A 41 -5.59 15.88 -0.48
CA ALA A 41 -6.80 15.80 0.35
C ALA A 41 -6.58 14.99 1.64
N LYS A 42 -5.91 13.83 1.56
CA LYS A 42 -5.56 13.03 2.74
C LYS A 42 -4.60 13.76 3.67
N PHE A 43 -3.63 14.50 3.13
CA PHE A 43 -2.68 15.28 3.92
C PHE A 43 -3.39 16.33 4.79
N PHE A 44 -4.29 17.13 4.18
CA PHE A 44 -5.06 18.10 4.94
C PHE A 44 -5.99 17.47 5.96
N LYS A 45 -6.58 16.30 5.67
CA LYS A 45 -7.37 15.56 6.66
C LYS A 45 -6.54 15.17 7.89
N ILE A 46 -5.26 14.86 7.71
CA ILE A 46 -4.34 14.56 8.83
C ILE A 46 -4.03 15.85 9.60
N LEU A 47 -3.70 16.94 8.90
CA LEU A 47 -3.41 18.24 9.53
C LEU A 47 -4.60 18.81 10.30
N GLU A 48 -5.81 18.68 9.76
CA GLU A 48 -7.04 19.13 10.42
C GLU A 48 -7.28 18.34 11.71
N LYS A 49 -7.09 17.01 11.67
CA LYS A 49 -7.28 16.16 12.85
C LYS A 49 -6.27 16.45 13.96
N LYS A 50 -4.99 16.58 13.62
CA LYS A 50 -3.90 16.73 14.61
C LYS A 50 -3.62 18.17 15.03
N TYR A 51 -3.62 19.10 14.07
CA TYR A 51 -3.16 20.48 14.27
C TYR A 51 -4.25 21.53 14.00
N LYS A 52 -5.50 21.11 13.72
CA LYS A 52 -6.64 21.99 13.44
C LYS A 52 -6.44 22.95 12.25
N ILE A 53 -5.50 22.63 11.36
CA ILE A 53 -5.28 23.38 10.11
C ILE A 53 -6.21 22.83 9.04
N LYS A 54 -7.20 23.64 8.63
CA LYS A 54 -8.11 23.32 7.53
C LYS A 54 -7.43 23.55 6.18
N ALA A 55 -7.90 22.85 5.15
CA ALA A 55 -7.40 23.05 3.78
C ALA A 55 -7.53 24.50 3.28
N THR A 56 -8.52 25.26 3.75
CA THR A 56 -8.72 26.68 3.41
C THR A 56 -7.67 27.61 3.99
N LYS A 57 -7.11 27.28 5.16
CA LYS A 57 -6.04 28.04 5.83
C LYS A 57 -4.69 27.36 5.70
N GLY A 58 -4.57 26.39 4.81
CA GLY A 58 -3.38 25.57 4.62
C GLY A 58 -2.78 25.79 3.25
N LEU A 59 -1.46 25.71 3.16
CA LEU A 59 -0.70 25.82 1.93
C LEU A 59 0.06 24.52 1.69
N ILE A 60 -0.03 23.99 0.46
CA ILE A 60 0.85 22.90 0.02
C ILE A 60 2.04 23.52 -0.68
N ILE A 61 3.22 23.28 -0.14
CA ILE A 61 4.49 23.80 -0.66
C ILE A 61 4.96 22.92 -1.81
N ASP A 62 4.95 21.59 -1.61
CA ASP A 62 5.43 20.63 -2.58
C ASP A 62 4.67 19.30 -2.47
N CYS A 63 4.43 18.64 -3.60
CA CYS A 63 3.81 17.33 -3.67
C CYS A 63 4.51 16.53 -4.78
N LYS A 64 5.44 15.67 -4.37
CA LYS A 64 6.25 14.86 -5.27
C LYS A 64 5.86 13.40 -5.19
N GLU A 65 5.69 12.77 -6.34
CA GLU A 65 5.63 11.32 -6.43
C GLU A 65 7.04 10.77 -6.18
N ILE A 66 7.16 9.85 -5.22
CA ILE A 66 8.40 9.09 -5.03
C ILE A 66 8.33 7.92 -6.02
N PRO A 67 9.21 7.87 -7.02
CA PRO A 67 9.24 6.74 -7.94
C PRO A 67 9.61 5.48 -7.18
N GLU A 68 9.00 4.36 -7.56
CA GLU A 68 9.38 3.10 -6.96
C GLU A 68 10.81 2.75 -7.37
N PRO A 69 11.67 2.35 -6.42
CA PRO A 69 12.96 1.78 -6.76
C PRO A 69 12.75 0.56 -7.67
N SER A 70 13.58 0.45 -8.70
CA SER A 70 13.61 -0.72 -9.58
C SER A 70 14.28 -1.88 -8.83
N PHE A 71 13.64 -2.37 -7.77
CA PHE A 71 14.11 -3.55 -7.08
C PHE A 71 13.78 -4.78 -7.93
N LYS A 72 14.79 -5.62 -8.15
CA LYS A 72 14.62 -6.97 -8.70
C LYS A 72 14.39 -8.01 -7.60
N GLU A 73 14.52 -7.60 -6.34
CA GLU A 73 14.48 -8.48 -5.18
C GLU A 73 13.15 -8.38 -4.44
N VAL A 74 12.70 -9.51 -3.93
CA VAL A 74 11.50 -9.58 -3.09
C VAL A 74 11.89 -9.27 -1.66
N GLN A 75 11.21 -8.29 -1.06
CA GLN A 75 11.39 -7.89 0.32
C GLN A 75 10.17 -8.22 1.18
N ASN A 76 10.39 -8.34 2.49
CA ASN A 76 9.31 -8.43 3.46
C ASN A 76 8.91 -7.03 3.93
N TYR A 77 7.61 -6.76 3.91
CA TYR A 77 7.04 -5.51 4.38
C TYR A 77 6.09 -5.73 5.55
N GLY A 78 6.25 -4.94 6.59
CA GLY A 78 5.32 -4.80 7.71
C GLY A 78 4.46 -3.55 7.51
N ILE A 79 3.15 -3.73 7.46
CA ILE A 79 2.19 -2.64 7.23
C ILE A 79 1.31 -2.49 8.47
N ARG A 80 1.42 -1.32 9.12
CA ARG A 80 0.50 -0.90 10.19
C ARG A 80 -0.55 0.01 9.60
N PHE A 81 -1.82 -0.29 9.86
CA PHE A 81 -2.93 0.48 9.33
C PHE A 81 -4.11 0.51 10.30
N VAL A 82 -4.92 1.54 10.16
CA VAL A 82 -6.21 1.66 10.82
C VAL A 82 -7.27 1.40 9.75
N TYR A 83 -8.31 0.66 10.10
CA TYR A 83 -9.45 0.49 9.22
C TYR A 83 -10.78 0.72 9.94
N ARG A 84 -11.76 1.20 9.17
CA ARG A 84 -13.13 1.40 9.63
C ARG A 84 -13.99 0.21 9.19
N SER A 85 -14.41 -0.60 10.15
CA SER A 85 -15.40 -1.66 9.97
C SER A 85 -16.82 -1.10 10.15
N ARG A 86 -17.84 -1.97 10.06
CA ARG A 86 -19.23 -1.61 10.39
C ARG A 86 -19.43 -1.34 11.88
N SER A 87 -18.63 -1.98 12.73
CA SER A 87 -18.76 -1.95 14.18
C SER A 87 -17.87 -0.91 14.84
N GLY A 88 -16.85 -0.40 14.14
CA GLY A 88 -15.95 0.60 14.71
C GLY A 88 -14.64 0.79 13.94
N VAL A 89 -13.69 1.42 14.60
CA VAL A 89 -12.34 1.69 14.09
C VAL A 89 -11.39 0.70 14.75
N HIS A 90 -10.57 0.00 13.97
CA HIS A 90 -9.63 -0.99 14.48
C HIS A 90 -8.22 -0.73 13.95
N ASN A 91 -7.23 -0.98 14.81
CA ASN A 91 -5.83 -1.01 14.44
C ASN A 91 -5.46 -2.43 13.99
N ALA A 92 -4.64 -2.54 12.95
CA ALA A 92 -4.14 -3.82 12.47
C ALA A 92 -2.71 -3.74 11.97
N TYR A 93 -2.07 -4.90 12.00
CA TYR A 93 -0.73 -5.13 11.49
C TYR A 93 -0.73 -6.37 10.61
N LYS A 94 -0.24 -6.22 9.38
CA LYS A 94 -0.06 -7.32 8.42
C LYS A 94 1.33 -7.29 7.83
N GLU A 95 1.82 -8.47 7.48
CA GLU A 95 3.08 -8.66 6.76
C GLU A 95 2.76 -9.17 5.36
N CYS A 96 3.54 -8.75 4.38
CA CYS A 96 3.46 -9.27 3.02
C CYS A 96 4.85 -9.27 2.35
N ARG A 97 5.03 -10.19 1.40
CA ARG A 97 6.20 -10.20 0.51
C ARG A 97 5.85 -9.48 -0.78
N ALA A 98 6.66 -8.51 -1.17
CA ALA A 98 6.46 -7.75 -2.39
C ALA A 98 7.79 -7.21 -2.93
N ILE A 99 7.77 -6.75 -4.17
CA ILE A 99 8.92 -6.13 -4.83
C ILE A 99 9.05 -4.64 -4.44
N SER A 100 7.94 -3.99 -4.08
CA SER A 100 7.91 -2.58 -3.70
C SER A 100 6.89 -2.28 -2.61
N LYS A 101 7.02 -1.09 -1.99
CA LYS A 101 6.08 -0.60 -0.98
C LYS A 101 4.66 -0.44 -1.53
N CYS A 102 4.46 0.11 -2.74
CA CYS A 102 3.10 0.31 -3.23
C CYS A 102 2.45 -1.01 -3.63
N TRP A 103 3.22 -1.96 -4.14
CA TRP A 103 2.76 -3.33 -4.35
C TRP A 103 2.35 -4.02 -3.05
N ALA A 104 3.15 -3.86 -1.98
CA ALA A 104 2.85 -4.38 -0.66
C ALA A 104 1.50 -3.86 -0.14
N ILE A 105 1.26 -2.56 -0.26
CA ILE A 105 0.00 -1.92 0.12
C ILE A 105 -1.16 -2.43 -0.74
N ASP A 106 -1.00 -2.48 -2.06
CA ASP A 106 -2.06 -2.97 -2.95
C ASP A 106 -2.40 -4.45 -2.69
N HIS A 107 -1.42 -5.26 -2.29
CA HIS A 107 -1.65 -6.64 -1.89
C HIS A 107 -2.51 -6.71 -0.62
N VAL A 108 -2.14 -5.96 0.43
CA VAL A 108 -2.91 -5.90 1.68
C VAL A 108 -4.32 -5.34 1.46
N LEU A 109 -4.47 -4.29 0.65
CA LEU A 109 -5.78 -3.71 0.35
C LEU A 109 -6.68 -4.69 -0.42
N ARG A 110 -6.13 -5.49 -1.34
CA ARG A 110 -6.89 -6.57 -2.02
C ARG A 110 -7.30 -7.66 -1.05
N GLU A 111 -6.41 -8.06 -0.15
CA GLU A 111 -6.72 -9.06 0.87
C GLU A 111 -7.84 -8.61 1.81
N LEU A 112 -7.80 -7.34 2.26
CA LEU A 112 -8.84 -6.74 3.10
C LEU A 112 -10.20 -6.64 2.38
N ALA A 113 -10.18 -6.35 1.08
CA ALA A 113 -11.40 -6.36 0.27
C ALA A 113 -12.00 -7.77 0.17
N GLY A 114 -11.17 -8.80 -0.02
CA GLY A 114 -11.64 -10.19 -0.12
C GLY A 114 -12.13 -10.77 1.22
N ARG A 115 -11.34 -10.60 2.29
CA ARG A 115 -11.64 -11.21 3.60
C ARG A 115 -12.66 -10.41 4.41
N GLN A 116 -12.51 -9.09 4.46
CA GLN A 116 -13.27 -8.22 5.36
C GLN A 116 -14.24 -7.30 4.62
N LYS A 117 -14.31 -7.37 3.29
CA LYS A 117 -15.17 -6.53 2.44
C LYS A 117 -14.94 -5.03 2.66
N LEU A 118 -13.69 -4.65 2.99
CA LEU A 118 -13.32 -3.26 3.23
C LEU A 118 -13.06 -2.54 1.91
N LYS A 119 -13.59 -1.32 1.81
CA LYS A 119 -13.25 -0.40 0.72
C LYS A 119 -11.87 0.20 0.97
N ARG A 120 -11.11 0.47 -0.10
CA ARG A 120 -9.79 1.15 0.00
C ARG A 120 -9.84 2.49 0.76
N SER A 121 -10.96 3.22 0.68
CA SER A 121 -11.17 4.49 1.38
C SER A 121 -11.44 4.35 2.88
N ALA A 122 -11.75 3.14 3.35
CA ALA A 122 -11.97 2.84 4.76
C ALA A 122 -10.67 2.51 5.50
N VAL A 123 -9.56 2.37 4.77
CA VAL A 123 -8.25 2.00 5.31
C VAL A 123 -7.30 3.21 5.25
N ASP A 124 -6.73 3.54 6.40
CA ASP A 124 -5.72 4.58 6.57
C ASP A 124 -4.38 3.90 6.94
N ILE A 125 -3.40 3.99 6.06
CA ILE A 125 -2.05 3.43 6.28
C ILE A 125 -1.28 4.34 7.22
N ILE A 126 -0.66 3.77 8.25
CA ILE A 126 0.16 4.51 9.22
C ILE A 126 1.63 4.43 8.82
N SER A 127 2.14 3.22 8.56
CA SER A 127 3.54 2.98 8.23
C SER A 127 3.71 1.72 7.40
N VAL A 128 4.76 1.72 6.59
CA VAL A 128 5.20 0.62 5.75
C VAL A 128 6.70 0.51 5.93
N ASP A 129 7.10 -0.53 6.64
CA ASP A 129 8.47 -0.75 7.09
C ASP A 129 8.99 -2.04 6.42
N VAL A 130 10.26 -2.06 6.02
CA VAL A 130 10.92 -3.31 5.57
C VAL A 130 11.31 -4.09 6.82
N VAL A 131 10.94 -5.37 6.88
CA VAL A 131 11.12 -6.21 8.08
C VAL A 131 12.16 -7.28 7.79
N PRO A 132 13.21 -7.44 8.62
CA PRO A 132 14.17 -8.54 8.45
C PRO A 132 13.49 -9.89 8.76
N VAL A 133 14.03 -10.98 8.20
CA VAL A 133 13.44 -12.33 8.31
C VAL A 133 13.24 -12.75 9.78
N GLU A 134 14.21 -12.44 10.64
CA GLU A 134 14.18 -12.75 12.09
C GLU A 134 13.03 -12.08 12.85
N SER A 135 12.56 -10.93 12.35
CA SER A 135 11.51 -10.12 13.01
C SER A 135 10.11 -10.39 12.45
N LEU A 136 9.96 -11.34 11.52
CA LEU A 136 8.67 -11.74 10.98
C LEU A 136 7.82 -12.43 12.03
N LYS A 137 6.52 -12.12 12.05
CA LYS A 137 5.57 -12.64 13.04
C LYS A 137 4.47 -13.48 12.39
N ARG A 138 4.24 -13.36 11.08
CA ARG A 138 3.16 -14.06 10.40
C ARG A 138 3.68 -15.34 9.75
N ALA A 139 3.15 -16.49 10.19
CA ALA A 139 3.50 -17.82 9.66
C ALA A 139 3.54 -17.87 8.12
N LYS A 140 2.50 -17.34 7.46
CA LYS A 140 2.45 -17.26 5.99
C LYS A 140 3.65 -16.54 5.37
N THR A 141 4.17 -15.49 6.00
CA THR A 141 5.33 -14.77 5.47
C THR A 141 6.62 -15.52 5.78
N ILE A 142 6.69 -16.15 6.95
CA ILE A 142 7.83 -16.95 7.43
C ILE A 142 8.06 -18.17 6.53
N GLU A 143 6.99 -18.87 6.15
CA GLU A 143 7.07 -20.07 5.27
C GLU A 143 7.79 -19.79 3.94
N PHE A 144 7.59 -18.60 3.35
CA PHE A 144 8.22 -18.20 2.09
C PHE A 144 9.48 -17.35 2.29
N ALA A 145 9.96 -17.21 3.52
CA ALA A 145 11.17 -16.45 3.82
C ALA A 145 12.44 -17.29 3.86
N ASP A 146 12.31 -18.61 3.90
CA ASP A 146 13.42 -19.54 3.77
C ASP A 146 14.05 -19.48 2.36
N GLU A 147 15.34 -19.81 2.26
CA GLU A 147 16.13 -19.69 1.03
C GLU A 147 15.89 -20.88 0.08
N ASN A 148 15.67 -22.08 0.63
CA ASN A 148 15.55 -23.33 -0.13
C ASN A 148 14.11 -23.84 -0.17
N VAL A 149 13.16 -22.96 -0.48
CA VAL A 149 11.74 -23.31 -0.57
C VAL A 149 11.45 -23.98 -1.90
N GLU A 150 11.13 -25.27 -1.86
CA GLU A 150 10.67 -26.04 -3.02
C GLU A 150 9.27 -26.61 -2.77
N PHE A 151 8.40 -26.51 -3.78
CA PHE A 151 7.08 -27.11 -3.73
C PHE A 151 6.57 -27.50 -5.12
N PRO A 152 5.89 -28.65 -5.26
CA PRO A 152 5.28 -29.04 -6.53
C PRO A 152 4.01 -28.22 -6.82
N ILE A 153 3.70 -28.04 -8.10
CA ILE A 153 2.42 -27.49 -8.56
C ILE A 153 1.51 -28.64 -8.99
N PHE A 154 0.54 -28.98 -8.14
CA PHE A 154 -0.36 -30.13 -8.37
C PHE A 154 -1.44 -29.84 -9.43
N THR A 155 -2.18 -28.75 -9.26
CA THR A 155 -3.29 -28.43 -10.17
C THR A 155 -2.79 -27.52 -11.29
N LYS A 156 -2.73 -28.07 -12.50
CA LYS A 156 -2.47 -27.31 -13.73
C LYS A 156 -3.79 -27.08 -14.45
N ILE A 157 -4.06 -25.83 -14.82
CA ILE A 157 -5.23 -25.48 -15.64
C ILE A 157 -4.82 -25.66 -17.10
N VAL A 158 -5.72 -26.20 -17.92
CA VAL A 158 -5.52 -26.34 -19.35
C VAL A 158 -5.17 -24.98 -19.98
N ASN A 159 -4.15 -24.97 -20.84
CA ASN A 159 -3.62 -23.80 -21.55
C ASN A 159 -4.55 -23.28 -22.66
N THR A 160 -5.60 -24.01 -23.03
CA THR A 160 -6.61 -23.58 -24.02
C THR A 160 -7.99 -23.31 -23.40
N LYS A 161 -8.72 -22.39 -24.04
CA LYS A 161 -10.14 -22.09 -23.76
C LYS A 161 -11.05 -22.44 -24.95
N SER A 162 -10.54 -23.11 -25.98
CA SER A 162 -11.34 -23.51 -27.13
C SER A 162 -12.34 -24.59 -26.73
N LEU A 163 -13.54 -24.55 -27.34
CA LEU A 163 -14.57 -25.56 -27.11
C LEU A 163 -14.14 -26.94 -27.66
N LEU A 164 -13.45 -26.93 -28.78
CA LEU A 164 -12.94 -28.12 -29.45
C LEU A 164 -11.42 -28.04 -29.55
N ILE A 165 -10.78 -29.17 -29.35
CA ILE A 165 -9.34 -29.37 -29.55
C ILE A 165 -9.14 -30.59 -30.46
N PRO A 166 -8.13 -30.57 -31.33
CA PRO A 166 -7.71 -31.77 -32.05
C PRO A 166 -7.34 -32.89 -31.07
N SER A 167 -7.57 -34.14 -31.44
CA SER A 167 -7.19 -35.31 -30.62
C SER A 167 -5.69 -35.42 -30.36
N GLU A 168 -4.88 -34.84 -31.24
CA GLU A 168 -3.41 -34.81 -31.15
C GLU A 168 -2.88 -33.71 -30.21
N TYR A 169 -3.75 -32.83 -29.71
CA TYR A 169 -3.34 -31.72 -28.86
C TYR A 169 -3.01 -32.21 -27.44
N ASN A 170 -1.77 -31.96 -27.00
CA ASN A 170 -1.34 -32.18 -25.62
C ASN A 170 -1.50 -30.89 -24.80
N PRO A 171 -2.41 -30.82 -23.81
CA PRO A 171 -2.60 -29.64 -22.97
C PRO A 171 -1.45 -29.35 -22.00
N SER A 172 -0.47 -30.26 -21.93
CA SER A 172 0.69 -30.17 -21.04
C SER A 172 1.91 -29.53 -21.72
N ASP A 173 1.94 -29.48 -23.06
CA ASP A 173 2.96 -28.80 -23.86
C ASP A 173 2.60 -27.30 -24.00
#